data_AF-A0A535PFS2-F1
#
_entry.id   AF-A0A535PFS2-F1
#
_cell.length_a   1.000
_cell.length_b   1.000
_cell.length_c   1.000
_cell.angle_alpha   90.00
_cell.angle_beta   90.00
_cell.angle_gamma   90.00
#
_symmetry.space_group_name_H-M   'P 1'
#
loop_
_entity.id
_entity.type
_entity.pdbx_description
1 polymer ?
#
loop_
_entity_poly.entity_id
_entity_poly.type
_entity_poly.pdbx_seq_one_letter_code
_entity_poly.pdbx_strand_id
1 'polypeptide(L)'
;MSPTPVTMTSPVRPASYSWEATSEQVAARYGIPVERIVRFDLNTSPEAPELAGRVLAAGRFESSLSEYPPSDYRRLVEAAARRYGVARE
;
A
#
# COMPACT_ATOMS: atom_id res chain seq x y z
N MET A 1 14.31 34.46 -22.97
CA MET A 1 13.52 33.23 -22.74
C MET A 1 14.50 32.07 -22.71
N SER A 2 14.70 31.42 -21.56
CA SER A 2 15.53 30.21 -21.50
C SER A 2 14.72 29.02 -22.02
N PRO A 3 15.25 28.19 -22.92
CA PRO A 3 14.55 26.97 -23.34
C PRO A 3 14.47 26.03 -22.14
N THR A 4 13.27 25.53 -21.86
CA THR A 4 13.09 24.46 -20.87
C THR A 4 13.86 23.23 -21.39
N PRO A 5 14.81 22.67 -20.64
CA PRO A 5 15.51 21.48 -21.08
C PRO A 5 14.52 20.32 -21.11
N VAL A 6 14.22 19.83 -22.30
CA VAL A 6 13.43 18.61 -22.49
C VAL A 6 14.39 17.43 -22.41
N THR A 7 14.34 16.66 -21.34
CA THR A 7 15.09 15.41 -21.26
C THR A 7 14.46 14.42 -22.23
N MET A 8 15.08 14.25 -23.41
CA MET A 8 14.72 13.20 -24.36
C MET A 8 15.05 11.84 -23.72
N THR A 9 14.02 11.12 -23.27
CA THR A 9 14.19 9.76 -22.77
C THR A 9 14.17 8.82 -23.97
N SER A 10 15.18 7.96 -24.12
CA SER A 10 15.20 6.96 -25.20
C SER A 10 13.95 6.09 -25.11
N PRO A 11 13.17 5.92 -26.21
CA PRO A 11 11.95 5.11 -26.20
C PRO A 11 12.22 3.62 -25.97
N VAL A 12 13.49 3.21 -26.05
CA VAL A 12 13.93 1.82 -25.91
C VAL A 12 14.55 1.54 -24.54
N ARG A 13 14.76 2.57 -23.71
CA ARG A 13 15.35 2.41 -22.37
C ARG A 13 14.21 2.32 -21.34
N PRO A 14 14.28 1.39 -20.37
CA PRO A 14 13.32 1.35 -19.27
C PRO A 14 13.23 2.71 -18.59
N ALA A 15 12.02 3.13 -18.25
CA ALA A 15 11.81 4.33 -17.44
C ALA A 15 12.58 4.19 -16.11
N SER A 16 13.19 5.28 -15.65
CA SER A 16 13.74 5.32 -14.30
C SER A 16 12.60 5.16 -13.30
N TYR A 17 12.83 4.35 -12.26
CA TYR A 17 11.87 4.22 -11.17
C TYR A 17 11.61 5.59 -10.54
N SER A 18 10.34 5.92 -10.40
CA SER A 18 9.85 7.11 -9.70
C SER A 18 8.84 6.65 -8.68
N TRP A 19 9.00 7.11 -7.44
CA TRP A 19 7.93 6.99 -6.47
C TRP A 19 6.70 7.76 -6.97
N GLU A 20 5.54 7.22 -6.67
CA GLU A 20 4.28 7.91 -6.89
C GLU A 20 4.18 9.13 -5.96
N ALA A 21 3.52 10.19 -6.41
CA ALA A 21 3.36 11.38 -5.61
C ALA A 21 2.55 11.06 -4.34
N THR A 22 2.98 11.58 -3.20
CA THR A 22 2.19 11.52 -1.97
C THR A 22 1.02 12.50 -2.03
N SER A 23 0.00 12.31 -1.20
CA SER A 23 -1.12 13.25 -1.11
C SER A 23 -0.65 14.66 -0.74
N GLU A 24 0.39 14.80 0.09
CA GLU A 24 1.01 16.09 0.46
C GLU A 24 1.70 16.75 -0.73
N GLN A 25 2.38 15.97 -1.58
CA GLN A 25 3.02 16.50 -2.79
C GLN A 25 1.97 16.97 -3.81
N VAL A 26 0.85 16.25 -3.94
CA VAL A 26 -0.29 16.67 -4.77
C VAL A 26 -0.93 17.94 -4.19
N ALA A 27 -1.20 17.96 -2.89
CA ALA A 27 -1.77 19.11 -2.18
C ALA A 27 -0.92 20.38 -2.39
N ALA A 28 0.40 20.28 -2.20
CA ALA A 28 1.33 21.39 -2.42
C ALA A 28 1.36 21.86 -3.89
N ARG A 29 1.33 20.91 -4.85
CA ARG A 29 1.34 21.23 -6.29
C ARG A 29 0.10 22.00 -6.75
N TYR A 30 -1.05 21.69 -6.18
CA TYR A 30 -2.34 22.26 -6.61
C TYR A 30 -2.92 23.30 -5.64
N GLY A 31 -2.27 23.55 -4.50
CA GLY A 31 -2.71 24.54 -3.52
C GLY A 31 -4.03 24.18 -2.84
N ILE A 32 -4.31 22.89 -2.64
CA ILE A 32 -5.52 22.39 -1.99
C ILE A 32 -5.20 21.71 -0.66
N PRO A 33 -6.10 21.76 0.34
CA PRO A 33 -5.90 21.05 1.59
C PRO A 33 -5.78 19.53 1.39
N VAL A 34 -4.89 18.87 2.12
CA VAL A 34 -4.58 17.44 1.93
C VAL A 34 -5.79 16.54 2.22
N GLU A 35 -6.64 16.95 3.16
CA GLU A 35 -7.90 16.29 3.51
C GLU A 35 -8.95 16.31 2.39
N ARG A 36 -8.72 17.09 1.33
CA ARG A 36 -9.56 17.10 0.11
C ARG A 36 -8.99 16.23 -1.01
N ILE A 37 -7.85 15.59 -0.80
CA ILE A 37 -7.28 14.65 -1.77
C ILE A 37 -8.00 13.31 -1.67
N VAL A 38 -8.64 12.90 -2.76
CA VAL A 38 -9.22 11.56 -2.91
C VAL A 38 -8.45 10.83 -4.01
N ARG A 39 -7.94 9.63 -3.68
CA ARG A 39 -7.06 8.83 -4.56
C ARG A 39 -7.82 7.68 -5.21
N PHE A 40 -7.75 7.59 -6.54
CA PHE A 40 -8.35 6.51 -7.34
C PHE A 40 -7.29 5.70 -8.11
N ASP A 41 -6.01 5.85 -7.76
CA ASP A 41 -4.84 5.32 -8.46
C ASP A 41 -4.13 4.17 -7.72
N LEU A 42 -4.51 3.89 -6.47
CA LEU A 42 -3.81 2.92 -5.61
C LEU A 42 -4.52 1.56 -5.46
N ASN A 43 -5.67 1.34 -6.12
CA ASN A 43 -6.51 0.13 -5.99
C ASN A 43 -6.78 -0.30 -4.54
N THR A 44 -6.70 0.63 -3.59
CA THR A 44 -6.93 0.39 -2.17
C THR A 44 -8.40 0.62 -1.85
N SER A 45 -8.92 -0.14 -0.88
CA SER A 45 -10.27 0.11 -0.38
C SER A 45 -10.43 1.58 0.03
N PRO A 46 -11.48 2.29 -0.42
CA PRO A 46 -11.75 3.66 0.04
C PRO A 46 -12.14 3.71 1.51
N GLU A 47 -12.61 2.59 2.06
CA GLU A 47 -12.93 2.42 3.48
C GLU A 47 -11.82 1.68 4.20
N ALA A 48 -11.42 2.20 5.36
CA ALA A 48 -10.49 1.52 6.25
C ALA A 48 -11.10 0.17 6.70
N PRO A 49 -10.41 -0.97 6.54
CA PRO A 49 -10.96 -2.26 6.95
C PRO A 49 -11.17 -2.31 8.46
N GLU A 50 -12.41 -2.45 8.91
CA GLU A 50 -12.79 -2.50 10.34
C GLU A 50 -11.95 -3.55 11.11
N LEU A 51 -11.64 -4.67 10.45
CA LEU A 51 -10.82 -5.74 11.00
C LEU A 51 -9.44 -5.24 11.46
N ALA A 52 -8.78 -4.38 10.68
CA ALA A 52 -7.45 -3.88 11.04
C ALA A 52 -7.50 -3.05 12.32
N GLY A 53 -8.50 -2.16 12.44
CA GLY A 53 -8.72 -1.36 13.65
C GLY A 53 -8.94 -2.23 14.89
N ARG A 54 -9.79 -3.26 14.78
CA ARG A 54 -10.06 -4.17 15.90
C ARG A 54 -8.83 -4.98 16.33
N VAL A 55 -8.05 -5.49 15.38
CA VAL A 55 -6.83 -6.28 15.68
C VAL A 55 -5.78 -5.41 16.37
N LEU A 56 -5.54 -4.20 15.88
CA LEU A 56 -4.59 -3.26 16.48
C LEU A 56 -5.03 -2.84 17.90
N ALA A 57 -6.31 -2.48 18.07
CA ALA A 57 -6.85 -2.09 19.37
C ALA A 57 -6.83 -3.23 20.39
N ALA A 58 -6.96 -4.49 19.94
CA ALA A 58 -6.87 -5.65 20.80
C ALA A 58 -5.44 -5.91 21.34
N GLY A 59 -4.40 -5.40 20.66
CA GLY A 59 -3.01 -5.55 21.07
C GLY A 59 -2.52 -7.01 21.14
N ARG A 60 -3.22 -7.94 20.48
CA ARG A 60 -2.92 -9.37 20.50
C ARG A 60 -2.34 -9.78 19.15
N PHE A 61 -1.02 -9.92 19.13
CA PHE A 61 -0.26 -10.36 17.97
C PHE A 61 0.22 -11.80 18.18
N GLU A 62 0.40 -12.54 17.07
CA GLU A 62 0.90 -13.92 17.13
C GLU A 62 2.36 -13.99 17.61
N SER A 63 3.17 -13.03 17.16
CA SER A 63 4.54 -12.80 17.59
C SER A 63 4.68 -11.38 18.13
N SER A 64 5.75 -11.11 18.89
CA SER A 64 6.10 -9.73 19.25
C SER A 64 6.24 -8.89 17.99
N LEU A 65 5.92 -7.59 18.06
CA LEU A 65 6.13 -6.65 16.95
C LEU A 65 7.60 -6.55 16.52
N SER A 66 8.53 -6.90 17.41
CA SER A 66 9.97 -6.94 17.15
C SER A 66 10.43 -8.25 16.51
N GLU A 67 9.54 -9.21 16.32
CA GLU A 67 9.86 -10.57 15.87
C GLU A 67 9.12 -10.91 14.58
N TYR A 68 9.76 -11.70 13.73
CA TYR A 68 9.08 -12.30 12.60
C TYR A 68 8.11 -13.39 13.08
N PRO A 69 6.93 -13.54 12.44
CA PRO A 69 6.05 -14.68 12.69
C PRO A 69 6.72 -16.00 12.28
N PRO A 70 6.17 -17.15 12.71
CA PRO A 70 6.57 -18.44 12.18
C PRO A 70 6.54 -18.44 10.65
N SER A 71 7.66 -18.84 10.03
CA SER A 71 7.87 -18.74 8.58
C SER A 71 6.98 -19.68 7.76
N ASP A 72 6.33 -20.65 8.40
CA ASP A 72 5.39 -21.57 7.77
C ASP A 72 3.99 -20.97 7.56
N TYR A 73 3.71 -19.82 8.18
CA TYR A 73 2.41 -19.14 8.19
C TYR A 73 1.22 -20.08 8.44
N ARG A 74 1.42 -21.18 9.18
CA ARG A 74 0.48 -22.30 9.21
C ARG A 74 -0.93 -21.88 9.64
N ARG A 75 -1.04 -21.02 10.66
CA ARG A 75 -2.33 -20.53 11.17
C ARG A 75 -3.08 -19.68 10.14
N LEU A 76 -2.37 -18.87 9.36
CA LEU A 76 -2.96 -18.05 8.30
C LEU A 76 -3.50 -18.95 7.19
N VAL A 77 -2.71 -19.94 6.75
CA VAL A 77 -3.11 -20.91 5.73
C VAL A 77 -4.34 -21.71 6.19
N GLU A 78 -4.34 -22.23 7.42
CA GLU A 78 -5.46 -22.97 7.99
C GLU A 78 -6.74 -22.12 8.09
N ALA A 79 -6.61 -20.84 8.46
CA ALA A 79 -7.73 -19.92 8.53
C ALA A 79 -8.32 -19.63 7.15
N ALA A 80 -7.48 -19.42 6.13
CA ALA A 80 -7.90 -19.23 4.75
C ALA A 80 -8.60 -20.48 4.21
N ALA A 81 -7.97 -21.66 4.37
CA ALA A 81 -8.53 -22.94 3.95
C ALA A 81 -9.93 -23.17 4.52
N ARG A 82 -10.10 -22.96 5.82
CA ARG A 82 -11.41 -23.04 6.49
C ARG A 82 -12.41 -22.00 5.98
N ARG A 83 -11.98 -20.76 5.75
CA ARG A 83 -12.86 -19.68 5.28
C ARG A 83 -13.40 -19.93 3.88
N TYR A 84 -12.61 -20.58 3.02
CA TYR A 84 -12.95 -20.84 1.63
C TYR A 84 -13.37 -22.29 1.35
N GLY A 85 -13.34 -23.17 2.35
CA GLY A 85 -13.76 -24.57 2.21
C GLY A 85 -12.82 -25.40 1.34
N VAL A 86 -11.52 -25.08 1.33
CA VAL A 86 -10.51 -25.79 0.52
C VAL A 86 -9.55 -26.58 1.40
N ALA A 87 -8.92 -27.62 0.84
CA ALA A 87 -7.85 -28.35 1.50
C ALA A 87 -6.54 -27.54 1.50
N ARG A 88 -5.67 -27.84 2.47
CA ARG A 88 -4.27 -27.38 2.45
C ARG A 88 -3.46 -28.34 1.58
N GLU A 89 -2.59 -27.81 0.72
CA GLU A 89 -1.57 -28.60 0.02
C GLU A 89 -0.44 -29.06 0.97
#